data_AF-A0A941MGS1-F1
#
_entry.id   AF-A0A941MGS1-F1
#
_cell.length_a   1.000
_cell.length_b   1.000
_cell.length_c   1.000
_cell.angle_alpha   90.00
_cell.angle_beta   90.00
_cell.angle_gamma   90.00
#
_symmetry.space_group_name_H-M   'P 1'
#
loop_
_entity.id
_entity.type
_entity.pdbx_description
1 polymer ?
#
loop_
_entity_poly.entity_id
_entity_poly.type
_entity_poly.pdbx_seq_one_letter_code
_entity_poly.pdbx_strand_id
1 'polypeptide(L)' 'MNYSVFEVFRIGIGPSSSHTVGPMSAVNSFIAELRRANLMHLVERVVVDLYGSLALTGVGHATD' A
#
# COMPACT_ATOMS: atom_id res chain seq x y z
N MET A 1 -14.34 4.90 18.93
CA MET A 1 -14.21 4.35 17.56
C MET A 1 -15.57 4.44 16.92
N ASN A 2 -15.68 5.24 15.86
CA ASN A 2 -16.90 5.28 15.04
C ASN A 2 -16.61 4.42 13.82
N TYR A 3 -17.56 3.55 13.46
CA TYR A 3 -17.47 2.72 12.27
C TYR A 3 -18.46 3.21 11.23
N SER A 4 -18.02 3.28 9.98
CA SER A 4 -18.86 3.72 8.86
C SER A 4 -19.15 2.57 7.91
N VAL A 5 -20.33 2.56 7.28
CA VAL A 5 -20.65 1.64 6.19
C VAL A 5 -19.62 1.75 5.04
N PHE A 6 -19.03 2.93 4.86
CA PHE A 6 -17.99 3.18 3.87
C PHE A 6 -16.63 2.55 4.21
N GLU A 7 -16.41 2.12 5.46
CA GLU A 7 -15.19 1.37 5.82
C GLU A 7 -15.32 -0.11 5.48
N VAL A 8 -16.55 -0.64 5.60
CA VAL A 8 -16.90 -2.03 5.29
C VAL A 8 -16.98 -2.23 3.77
N PHE A 9 -17.63 -1.30 3.06
CA PHE A 9 -17.83 -1.37 1.61
C PHE A 9 -16.98 -0.30 0.93
N ARG A 10 -15.79 -0.71 0.48
CA ARG A 10 -14.84 0.14 -0.25
C ARG A 10 -14.65 -0.37 -1.66
N ILE A 11 -14.64 0.56 -2.62
CA ILE A 11 -14.22 0.27 -3.99
C ILE A 11 -12.69 0.09 -3.97
N GLY A 12 -12.22 -0.99 -4.56
CA GLY A 12 -10.80 -1.32 -4.65
C GLY A 12 -10.54 -2.24 -5.84
N ILE A 13 -9.32 -2.78 -5.90
CA ILE A 13 -8.90 -3.73 -6.92
C ILE A 13 -8.60 -5.09 -6.29
N GLY A 14 -9.01 -6.16 -6.96
CA GLY A 14 -8.69 -7.53 -6.55
C GLY A 14 -7.23 -7.91 -6.88
N PRO A 15 -6.75 -9.06 -6.39
CA PRO A 15 -7.53 -10.12 -5.74
C PRO A 15 -7.73 -9.95 -4.23
N SER A 16 -7.00 -9.06 -3.54
CA SER A 16 -6.99 -9.03 -2.07
C SER A 16 -7.00 -7.62 -1.48
N SER A 17 -7.91 -7.35 -0.55
CA SER A 17 -7.91 -6.10 0.20
C SER A 17 -6.64 -5.93 1.06
N SER A 18 -6.12 -7.03 1.63
CA SER A 18 -4.96 -6.97 2.54
C SER A 18 -3.62 -7.06 1.83
N HIS A 19 -3.55 -7.77 0.69
CA HIS A 19 -2.30 -8.02 -0.03
C HIS A 19 -2.22 -7.27 -1.38
N THR A 20 -3.28 -6.61 -1.84
CA THR A 20 -3.27 -5.76 -3.04
C THR A 20 -3.57 -4.31 -2.67
N VAL A 21 -4.77 -4.04 -2.14
CA VAL A 21 -5.20 -2.66 -1.83
C VAL A 21 -4.43 -2.06 -0.65
N GLY A 22 -4.14 -2.87 0.38
CA GLY A 22 -3.34 -2.46 1.54
C GLY A 22 -1.94 -1.96 1.15
N PRO A 23 -1.12 -2.78 0.47
CA PRO A 23 0.20 -2.38 -0.01
C PRO A 23 0.16 -1.16 -0.94
N MET A 24 -0.80 -1.10 -1.89
CA MET A 24 -0.98 0.07 -2.76
C MET A 24 -1.25 1.35 -1.95
N SER A 25 -2.09 1.26 -0.92
CA SER A 25 -2.38 2.38 -0.01
C SER A 25 -1.15 2.78 0.80
N ALA A 26 -0.35 1.83 1.26
CA ALA A 26 0.89 2.10 2.00
C ALA A 26 1.91 2.87 1.14
N VAL A 27 2.10 2.46 -0.11
CA VAL A 27 2.99 3.15 -1.06
C VAL A 27 2.49 4.57 -1.37
N ASN A 28 1.18 4.74 -1.55
CA ASN A 28 0.59 6.07 -1.75
C ASN A 28 0.84 7.00 -0.55
N SER A 29 0.73 6.49 0.67
CA SER A 29 1.06 7.25 1.89
C SER A 29 2.54 7.64 1.94
N PHE A 30 3.45 6.71 1.60
CA PHE A 30 4.88 6.98 1.53
C PHE A 30 5.23 8.09 0.51
N ILE A 31 4.65 8.03 -0.69
CA ILE A 31 4.83 9.07 -1.72
C ILE A 31 4.28 10.43 -1.23
N ALA A 32 3.12 10.43 -0.57
CA ALA A 32 2.55 11.64 -0.01
C ALA A 32 3.44 12.26 1.08
N GLU A 33 4.10 11.44 1.90
CA GLU A 33 5.10 11.89 2.88
C GLU A 33 6.31 12.53 2.21
N LEU A 34 6.89 11.89 1.19
CA LEU A 34 8.01 12.45 0.44
C LEU A 34 7.66 13.79 -0.20
N ARG A 35 6.45 13.92 -0.76
CA ARG A 35 5.95 15.18 -1.33
C ARG A 35 5.80 16.27 -0.26
N ARG A 36 5.19 15.93 0.89
CA ARG A 36 5.03 16.88 2.01
C ARG A 36 6.38 17.36 2.55
N ALA A 37 7.38 16.47 2.59
CA ALA A 37 8.73 16.82 3.00
C ALA A 37 9.54 17.52 1.90
N ASN A 38 8.98 17.72 0.71
CA ASN A 38 9.66 18.22 -0.49
C ASN A 38 10.94 17.43 -0.84
N LEU A 39 10.98 16.13 -0.54
CA LEU A 39 12.16 15.27 -0.76
C LEU A 39 12.15 14.53 -2.09
N MET A 40 11.05 14.61 -2.86
CA MET A 40 10.89 13.89 -4.13
C MET A 40 12.06 14.10 -5.11
N HIS A 41 12.64 15.31 -5.13
CA HIS A 41 13.73 15.67 -6.02
C HIS A 41 15.07 15.01 -5.66
N LEU A 42 15.19 14.41 -4.47
CA LEU A 42 16.39 13.71 -4.00
C LEU A 42 16.27 12.19 -4.14
N VAL A 43 15.13 11.68 -4.60
CA VAL A 43 14.88 10.23 -4.67
C VAL A 43 15.56 9.65 -5.90
N GLU A 44 16.63 8.88 -5.69
CA GLU A 44 17.36 8.17 -6.76
C GLU A 44 16.95 6.70 -6.87
N ARG A 45 16.47 6.10 -5.77
CA ARG A 45 16.11 4.69 -5.70
C ARG A 45 14.99 4.46 -4.69
N VAL A 46 14.08 3.55 -5.02
CA VAL A 46 13.06 3.04 -4.11
C VAL A 46 13.33 1.56 -3.88
N VAL A 47 13.18 1.11 -2.63
CA VAL A 47 13.28 -0.28 -2.22
C VAL A 47 12.04 -0.62 -1.41
N VAL A 48 11.44 -1.76 -1.71
CA VAL A 48 10.29 -2.30 -0.98
C VAL A 48 10.68 -3.69 -0.52
N ASP A 49 10.69 -3.88 0.80
CA ASP A 49 10.90 -5.19 1.42
C ASP A 49 9.56 -5.71 1.95
N LEU A 50 9.17 -6.89 1.49
CA LEU A 50 7.97 -7.58 1.98
C LEU A 50 8.37 -8.55 3.08
N TYR A 51 7.56 -8.64 4.14
CA TYR A 51 7.83 -9.50 5.30
C TYR A 51 6.66 -10.44 5.59
N GLY A 52 6.95 -11.57 6.24
CA GLY A 52 5.95 -12.50 6.77
C GLY A 52 4.95 -13.01 5.72
N SER A 53 3.66 -13.04 6.06
CA SER A 53 2.59 -13.52 5.17
C SER A 53 2.47 -12.73 3.86
N LEU A 54 2.81 -11.43 3.91
CA LEU A 54 2.78 -10.56 2.74
C LEU A 54 3.83 -10.99 1.72
N ALA A 55 5.04 -11.32 2.17
CA ALA A 55 6.07 -11.89 1.30
C ALA A 55 5.71 -13.29 0.81
N LEU A 56 5.19 -14.14 1.70
CA LEU A 56 4.90 -15.55 1.40
C LEU A 56 3.85 -15.74 0.31
N THR A 57 2.86 -14.84 0.25
CA THR A 57 1.73 -14.96 -0.67
C THR A 57 1.60 -13.78 -1.65
N GLY A 58 2.55 -12.86 -1.64
CA GLY A 58 2.45 -11.58 -2.35
C GLY A 58 2.30 -11.75 -3.86
N VAL A 59 3.07 -12.64 -4.48
CA VAL A 59 2.98 -12.93 -5.92
C VAL A 59 1.58 -13.44 -6.31
N GLY A 60 1.00 -14.35 -5.52
CA GLY A 60 -0.35 -14.85 -5.76
C GLY A 60 -1.45 -13.81 -5.55
N HIS A 61 -1.14 -12.71 -4.86
CA HIS A 61 -2.04 -11.60 -4.60
C HIS A 61 -1.68 -10.32 -5.35
N ALA A 62 -0.74 -10.37 -6.29
CA ALA A 62 -0.24 -9.22 -7.03
C ALA A 62 0.15 -8.04 -6.10
N THR A 63 0.96 -8.34 -5.09
CA THR A 63 1.54 -7.32 -4.20
C THR A 63 2.69 -6.56 -4.86
N ASP A 64 3.39 -7.19 -5.81
CA ASP A 64 4.57 -6.71 -6.52
C ASP A 64 4.27 -5.81 -7.74
#